data_AF-A0A9N7KXQ8-F1
#
_entry.id   AF-A0A9N7KXQ8-F1
#
_cell.length_a   1.000
_cell.length_b   1.000
_cell.length_c   1.000
_cell.angle_alpha   90.00
_cell.angle_beta   90.00
_cell.angle_gamma   90.00
#
_symmetry.space_group_name_H-M   'P 1'
#
loop_
_entity.id
_entity.type
_entity.pdbx_description
1 polymer ?
#
loop_
_entity_poly.entity_id
_entity_poly.type
_entity_poly.pdbx_seq_one_letter_code
_entity_poly.pdbx_strand_id
1 'polypeptide(L)'
;MSEIPVHPRPRRLSDWINPMEARKVHSLIDKVFQRKNLEVAWERVRANRGSGGVDGISVADFAEQADQHLDRLQAELRARTYQPQPVRQVSIPKVGKPGEFRNLGIPTVIS
;
A
#
# COMPACT_ATOMS: atom_id res chain seq x y z
N MET A 1 9.72 21.22 32.23
CA MET A 1 8.84 21.60 31.09
C MET A 1 9.40 20.92 29.86
N SER A 2 8.83 19.78 29.47
CA SER A 2 9.29 18.98 28.34
C SER A 2 8.58 19.45 27.07
N GLU A 3 9.30 20.21 26.25
CA GLU A 3 8.83 20.69 24.95
C GLU A 3 8.63 19.49 24.01
N ILE A 4 7.41 19.33 23.53
CA ILE A 4 7.05 18.28 22.55
C ILE A 4 7.66 18.69 21.20
N PRO A 5 8.51 17.86 20.58
CA PRO A 5 9.10 18.21 19.29
C PRO A 5 8.03 18.23 18.20
N VAL A 6 7.73 19.43 17.71
CA VAL A 6 6.77 19.68 16.62
C VAL A 6 7.33 19.07 15.33
N HIS A 7 6.85 17.88 14.97
CA HIS A 7 7.21 17.26 13.69
C HIS A 7 6.40 17.93 12.56
N PRO A 8 7.02 18.46 11.50
CA PRO A 8 6.34 19.22 10.46
C PRO A 8 5.61 18.34 9.43
N ARG A 9 5.52 17.02 9.67
CA ARG A 9 4.91 16.10 8.72
C ARG A 9 3.45 15.81 9.09
N PRO A 10 2.49 16.08 8.20
CA PRO A 10 1.09 15.75 8.44
C PRO A 10 0.94 14.24 8.66
N ARG A 11 0.24 13.86 9.74
CA ARG A 11 0.17 12.47 10.22
C ARG A 11 -0.97 11.70 9.56
N ARG A 12 -1.98 12.37 8.99
CA ARG A 12 -3.15 11.74 8.38
C ARG A 12 -3.26 12.17 6.92
N LEU A 13 -3.74 11.27 6.06
CA LEU A 13 -3.94 11.53 4.63
C LEU A 13 -4.90 12.72 4.38
N SER A 14 -5.87 12.93 5.27
CA SER A 14 -6.78 14.08 5.27
C SER A 14 -6.04 15.42 5.27
N ASP A 15 -4.92 15.49 6.00
CA ASP A 15 -4.17 16.72 6.23
C ASP A 15 -3.42 17.16 4.96
N TRP A 16 -3.16 16.22 4.04
CA TRP A 16 -2.55 16.48 2.74
C TRP A 16 -3.55 16.92 1.67
N ILE A 17 -4.82 16.56 1.84
CA ILE A 17 -5.82 16.60 0.76
C ILE A 17 -6.87 17.70 0.99
N ASN A 18 -7.03 18.22 2.21
CA ASN A 18 -8.05 19.23 2.52
C ASN A 18 -7.55 20.25 3.57
N PRO A 19 -6.80 21.29 3.15
CA PRO A 19 -6.27 22.30 4.07
C PRO A 19 -7.29 23.36 4.52
N MET A 20 -8.51 23.39 3.96
CA MET A 20 -9.52 24.40 4.32
C MET A 20 -10.92 23.77 4.33
N GLU A 21 -11.56 23.87 5.50
CA GLU A 21 -12.94 23.55 5.88
C GLU A 21 -13.84 22.72 4.94
N ALA A 22 -14.25 21.56 5.47
CA ALA A 22 -15.57 20.95 5.33
C ALA A 22 -16.25 20.95 3.95
N ARG A 23 -15.57 20.49 2.89
CA ARG A 23 -16.27 19.89 1.75
C ARG A 23 -16.58 18.44 2.09
N LYS A 24 -17.88 18.11 2.22
CA LYS A 24 -18.38 16.74 2.39
C LYS A 24 -17.71 15.87 1.32
N VAL A 25 -16.83 14.97 1.74
CA VAL A 25 -16.10 14.09 0.83
C VAL A 25 -17.14 13.08 0.34
N HIS A 26 -17.73 13.34 -0.84
CA HIS A 26 -18.84 12.53 -1.34
C HIS A 26 -18.44 11.07 -1.63
N SER A 27 -17.13 10.78 -1.74
CA SER A 27 -16.56 9.46 -1.46
C SER A 27 -15.05 9.56 -1.30
N LEU A 28 -14.47 8.88 -0.30
CA LEU A 28 -13.02 8.72 -0.19
C LEU A 28 -12.48 7.75 -1.24
N ILE A 29 -13.31 6.82 -1.73
CA ILE A 29 -12.89 5.76 -2.65
C ILE A 29 -12.43 6.32 -4.00
N ASP A 30 -13.05 7.40 -4.46
CA ASP A 30 -12.71 8.02 -5.74
C ASP A 30 -11.28 8.55 -5.76
N LYS A 31 -10.77 8.93 -4.58
CA LYS A 31 -9.38 9.37 -4.40
C LYS A 31 -8.42 8.19 -4.26
N VAL A 32 -8.87 7.04 -3.77
CA VAL A 32 -8.05 5.84 -3.62
C VAL A 32 -7.59 5.34 -5.00
N PHE A 33 -8.52 5.20 -5.95
CA PHE A 33 -8.20 4.74 -7.30
C PHE A 33 -7.76 5.85 -8.27
N GLN A 34 -7.52 7.07 -7.79
CA GLN A 34 -6.91 8.11 -8.64
C GLN A 34 -5.55 7.64 -9.11
N ARG A 35 -5.30 7.72 -10.42
CA ARG A 35 -4.07 7.25 -11.07
C ARG A 35 -2.81 7.74 -10.35
N LYS A 36 -2.76 9.05 -10.06
CA LYS A 36 -1.64 9.67 -9.33
C LYS A 36 -1.46 9.14 -7.90
N ASN A 37 -2.55 8.80 -7.22
CA ASN A 37 -2.47 8.20 -5.89
C ASN A 37 -1.92 6.77 -5.97
N LEU A 38 -2.31 6.00 -6.99
CA LEU A 38 -1.80 4.66 -7.23
C LEU A 38 -0.30 4.66 -7.56
N GLU A 39 0.16 5.62 -8.38
CA GLU A 39 1.60 5.81 -8.68
C GLU A 39 2.41 6.13 -7.41
N VAL A 40 1.93 7.06 -6.58
CA VAL A 40 2.59 7.39 -5.30
C VAL A 40 2.61 6.19 -4.34
N ALA A 41 1.54 5.38 -4.32
CA ALA A 41 1.49 4.16 -3.54
C ALA A 41 2.49 3.12 -4.07
N TRP A 42 2.56 2.95 -5.39
CA TRP A 42 3.52 2.06 -6.04
C TRP A 42 4.96 2.40 -5.68
N GLU A 43 5.37 3.67 -5.75
CA GLU A 43 6.73 4.08 -5.38
C GLU A 43 7.08 3.73 -3.92
N ARG A 44 6.10 3.79 -3.01
CA ARG A 44 6.30 3.37 -1.61
C ARG A 44 6.46 1.85 -1.49
N VAL A 45 5.65 1.08 -2.21
CA VAL A 45 5.76 -0.39 -2.25
C VAL A 45 7.13 -0.78 -2.82
N ARG A 46 7.55 -0.14 -3.90
CA ARG A 46 8.87 -0.33 -4.51
C ARG A 46 10.01 -0.01 -3.55
N ALA A 47 9.91 1.09 -2.80
CA ALA A 47 10.90 1.48 -1.81
C ALA A 47 11.01 0.49 -0.64
N ASN A 48 9.93 -0.22 -0.28
CA ASN A 48 9.94 -1.22 0.79
C ASN A 48 10.70 -2.50 0.42
N ARG A 49 11.01 -2.72 -0.88
CA ARG A 49 11.75 -3.90 -1.38
C ARG A 49 11.18 -5.23 -0.86
N GLY A 50 9.84 -5.29 -0.75
CA GLY A 50 9.13 -6.46 -0.28
C GLY A 50 9.27 -7.65 -1.24
N SER A 51 9.07 -8.85 -0.70
CA SER A 51 8.99 -10.07 -1.51
C SER A 51 7.64 -10.23 -2.18
N GLY A 52 7.58 -10.96 -3.30
CA GLY A 52 6.33 -11.33 -3.97
C GLY A 52 5.37 -12.14 -3.08
N GLY A 53 4.08 -11.99 -3.39
CA GLY A 53 2.98 -12.69 -2.74
C GLY A 53 2.82 -14.11 -3.27
N VAL A 54 1.59 -14.62 -3.25
CA VAL A 54 1.27 -15.97 -3.75
C VAL A 54 1.41 -16.10 -5.27
N ASP A 55 1.32 -14.98 -5.98
CA ASP A 55 1.52 -14.85 -7.43
C ASP A 55 2.99 -15.05 -7.86
N GLY A 56 3.93 -14.96 -6.91
CA GLY A 56 5.36 -15.09 -7.17
C GLY A 56 5.97 -13.88 -7.89
N ILE A 57 5.19 -12.82 -8.13
CA ILE A 57 5.61 -11.65 -8.89
C ILE A 57 6.41 -10.72 -7.99
N SER A 58 7.63 -10.42 -8.41
CA SER A 58 8.50 -9.53 -7.66
C SER A 58 8.17 -8.07 -7.92
N VAL A 59 8.68 -7.20 -7.05
CA VAL A 59 8.64 -5.74 -7.26
C VAL A 59 9.35 -5.35 -8.56
N ALA A 60 10.37 -6.11 -8.99
CA ALA A 60 11.07 -5.84 -10.24
C ALA A 60 10.19 -6.18 -11.45
N ASP A 61 9.56 -7.35 -11.45
CA ASP A 61 8.66 -7.78 -12.54
C ASP A 61 7.45 -6.83 -12.67
N PHE A 62 6.87 -6.43 -11.54
CA PHE A 62 5.80 -5.43 -11.53
C PHE A 62 6.28 -4.09 -12.13
N ALA A 63 7.52 -3.68 -11.86
CA ALA A 63 8.07 -2.41 -12.35
C ALA A 63 8.16 -2.37 -13.89
N GLU A 64 8.37 -3.52 -14.55
CA GLU A 64 8.44 -3.61 -16.01
C GLU A 64 7.09 -3.30 -16.69
N GLN A 65 5.98 -3.57 -16.00
CA GLN A 65 4.61 -3.39 -16.50
C GLN A 65 3.76 -2.51 -15.57
N ALA A 66 4.41 -1.63 -14.80
CA ALA A 66 3.75 -0.89 -13.72
C ALA A 66 2.55 -0.10 -14.22
N ASP A 67 2.67 0.57 -15.36
CA ASP A 67 1.56 1.36 -15.93
C ASP A 67 0.35 0.49 -16.23
N GLN A 68 0.55 -0.67 -16.85
CA GLN A 68 -0.53 -1.59 -17.19
C GLN A 68 -1.19 -2.20 -15.95
N HIS A 69 -0.41 -2.56 -14.94
CA HIS A 69 -0.95 -3.05 -13.67
C HIS A 69 -1.76 -1.98 -12.94
N LEU A 70 -1.26 -0.75 -12.89
CA LEU A 70 -1.94 0.36 -12.22
C LEU A 70 -3.22 0.79 -12.96
N ASP A 71 -3.25 0.72 -14.29
CA ASP A 71 -4.46 0.97 -15.10
C ASP A 71 -5.53 -0.10 -14.86
N ARG A 72 -5.12 -1.38 -14.83
CA ARG A 72 -6.01 -2.49 -14.49
C ARG A 72 -6.59 -2.32 -13.09
N LEU A 73 -5.74 -2.07 -12.09
CA LEU A 73 -6.17 -1.85 -10.70
C LEU A 73 -7.16 -0.69 -10.60
N GLN A 74 -6.87 0.42 -11.28
CA GLN A 74 -7.77 1.57 -11.31
C GLN A 74 -9.14 1.18 -11.87
N ALA A 75 -9.17 0.46 -13.00
CA ALA A 75 -10.42 0.04 -13.63
C ALA A 75 -11.23 -0.88 -12.72
N GLU A 76 -10.59 -1.87 -12.10
CA GLU A 76 -11.24 -2.83 -11.20
C GLU A 76 -11.76 -2.17 -9.92
N LEU A 77 -10.98 -1.26 -9.32
CA LEU A 77 -11.43 -0.50 -8.14
C LEU A 77 -12.61 0.42 -8.48
N ARG A 78 -12.56 1.08 -9.64
CA ARG A 78 -13.65 1.95 -10.12
C ARG A 78 -14.92 1.15 -10.42
N ALA A 79 -14.79 -0.03 -11.01
CA ALA A 79 -15.89 -0.94 -11.30
C ALA A 79 -16.39 -1.72 -10.06
N ARG A 80 -15.69 -1.62 -8.92
CA ARG A 80 -15.92 -2.42 -7.70
C ARG A 80 -15.82 -3.94 -7.95
N THR A 81 -14.98 -4.35 -8.89
CA THR A 81 -14.76 -5.76 -9.24
C THR A 81 -13.43 -6.29 -8.73
N TYR A 82 -12.59 -5.43 -8.13
CA TYR A 82 -11.31 -5.84 -7.56
C TYR A 82 -11.48 -6.95 -6.51
N GLN A 83 -10.74 -8.05 -6.69
CA GLN A 83 -10.69 -9.15 -5.73
C GLN A 83 -9.24 -9.36 -5.29
N PRO A 84 -8.90 -9.08 -4.01
CA PRO A 84 -7.56 -9.29 -3.52
C PRO A 84 -7.22 -10.78 -3.48
N GLN A 85 -5.99 -11.12 -3.85
CA GLN A 85 -5.47 -12.47 -3.77
C GLN A 85 -5.17 -12.89 -2.32
N PRO A 86 -5.16 -14.19 -2.01
CA PRO A 86 -4.78 -14.67 -0.68
C PRO A 86 -3.32 -14.32 -0.37
N VAL A 87 -3.02 -14.10 0.91
CA VAL A 87 -1.66 -13.77 1.37
C VAL A 87 -0.76 -15.01 1.38
N ARG A 88 0.51 -14.84 1.02
CA ARG A 88 1.54 -15.88 1.18
C ARG A 88 2.02 -15.91 2.63
N GLN A 89 1.86 -17.04 3.30
CA GLN A 89 2.31 -17.20 4.67
C GLN A 89 3.81 -17.53 4.74
N VAL A 90 4.55 -16.77 5.54
CA VAL A 90 5.98 -17.01 5.80
C VAL A 90 6.26 -16.98 7.30
N SER A 91 6.96 -17.98 7.80
CA SER A 91 7.40 -18.03 9.20
C SER A 91 8.83 -17.54 9.31
N ILE A 92 9.04 -16.44 10.04
CA ILE A 92 10.36 -15.86 10.30
C ILE A 92 10.74 -16.11 11.76
N PRO A 93 11.94 -16.63 12.07
CA PRO A 93 12.36 -16.85 13.45
C PRO A 93 12.42 -15.54 14.24
N LYS A 94 12.01 -15.59 15.52
CA LYS A 94 12.21 -14.47 16.45
C LYS A 94 13.66 -14.42 16.89
N VAL A 95 14.28 -13.25 16.76
CA VAL A 95 15.64 -13.00 17.26
C VAL A 95 15.70 -13.31 18.76
N GLY A 96 16.67 -14.13 19.17
CA GLY A 96 16.90 -14.51 20.56
C GLY A 96 15.91 -15.52 21.17
N LYS A 97 14.99 -16.09 20.37
CA LYS A 97 14.01 -17.08 20.84
C LYS A 97 13.98 -18.33 19.94
N PRO A 98 14.89 -19.30 20.17
CA PRO A 98 14.94 -20.54 19.39
C PRO A 98 13.62 -21.28 19.41
N GLY A 99 13.12 -21.70 18.25
CA GLY A 99 11.85 -22.41 18.11
C GLY A 99 10.60 -21.52 18.07
N GLU A 100 10.70 -20.21 18.35
CA GLU A 100 9.58 -19.27 18.17
C GLU A 100 9.63 -18.58 16.82
N PHE A 101 8.49 -18.57 16.11
CA PHE A 101 8.34 -17.95 14.80
C PHE A 101 7.32 -16.82 14.80
N ARG A 102 7.50 -15.85 13.89
CA ARG A 102 6.54 -14.82 13.51
C ARG A 102 5.95 -15.25 12.18
N ASN A 103 4.64 -15.50 12.16
CA ASN A 103 3.93 -15.73 10.93
C ASN A 103 3.60 -14.38 10.29
N LEU A 104 4.11 -14.14 9.10
CA LEU A 104 3.80 -12.99 8.27
C LEU A 104 2.90 -13.43 7.11
N GLY A 105 1.94 -12.58 6.76
CA GLY A 105 1.18 -12.69 5.52
C GLY A 105 1.70 -11.65 4.54
N ILE A 106 2.23 -12.10 3.40
CA ILE A 106 2.74 -11.23 2.34
C ILE A 106 1.67 -11.15 1.25
N PRO A 107 1.02 -9.99 1.05
CA PRO A 107 0.06 -9.80 -0.03
C PRO A 107 0.74 -9.78 -1.40
N THR A 108 -0.04 -9.95 -2.46
CA THR A 108 0.43 -9.81 -3.84
C THR A 108 0.74 -8.36 -4.16
N VAL A 109 1.70 -8.17 -5.06
CA VAL A 109 2.01 -6.85 -5.62
C VAL A 109 1.03 -6.53 -6.75
N ILE A 110 0.52 -7.57 -7.42
CA ILE A 110 -0.54 -7.47 -8.42
C ILE A 110 -1.92 -7.57 -7.77
N SER A 111 -2.80 -6.79 -8.37
CA SER A 111 -4.25 -6.83 -8.29
C SER A 111 -4.81 -7.26 -9.65
#